data_AF-A0A920T5J3-F1
#
_entry.id   AF-A0A920T5J3-F1
#
_cell.length_a   1.000
_cell.length_b   1.000
_cell.length_c   1.000
_cell.angle_alpha   90.00
_cell.angle_beta   90.00
_cell.angle_gamma   90.00
#
_symmetry.space_group_name_H-M   'P 1'
#
loop_
_entity.id
_entity.type
_entity.pdbx_description
1 polymer ?
#
loop_
_entity_poly.entity_id
_entity_poly.type
_entity_poly.pdbx_seq_one_letter_code
_entity_poly.pdbx_strand_id
1 'polypeptide(L)'
;MQAHPSENSFNQAILDTALLSLQRSDINPTVIRLGKEKLRANTALRKPSALILIYPTWWGGYPASLMQWINEMHQSQSELFQDVRSILSITTHGSSKFINVLQGEWGRSYTKNRIAKICDNSVKLKWTSLYKIDRCTHEELKNYLTKVKSDVMKFIIT
;
A
#
# COMPACT_ATOMS: atom_id res chain seq x y z
N MET A 1 -1.11 2.12 -5.33
CA MET A 1 -1.54 0.76 -5.72
C MET A 1 -2.42 0.17 -4.63
N GLN A 2 -3.51 -0.48 -5.01
CA GLN A 2 -4.40 -1.19 -4.08
C GLN A 2 -4.61 -2.63 -4.57
N ALA A 3 -4.49 -3.60 -3.67
CA ALA A 3 -4.65 -5.02 -3.99
C ALA A 3 -5.78 -5.63 -3.15
N HIS A 4 -6.98 -5.70 -3.70
CA HIS A 4 -8.12 -6.36 -3.08
C HIS A 4 -9.17 -6.73 -4.15
N PRO A 5 -9.77 -7.93 -4.12
CA PRO A 5 -10.73 -8.36 -5.15
C PRO A 5 -12.12 -7.73 -5.03
N SER A 6 -12.49 -7.25 -3.84
CA SER A 6 -13.81 -6.64 -3.56
C SER A 6 -13.72 -5.13 -3.39
N GLU A 7 -14.63 -4.40 -4.03
CA GLU A 7 -14.87 -2.97 -3.80
C GLU A 7 -15.67 -2.71 -2.52
N ASN A 8 -16.44 -3.69 -2.05
CA ASN A 8 -17.11 -3.60 -0.75
C ASN A 8 -16.21 -4.22 0.32
N SER A 9 -15.13 -3.52 0.67
CA SER A 9 -14.16 -3.99 1.67
C SER A 9 -13.56 -2.84 2.47
N PHE A 10 -13.04 -3.13 3.66
CA PHE A 10 -12.34 -2.12 4.44
C PHE A 10 -11.05 -1.62 3.73
N ASN A 11 -10.41 -2.46 2.91
CA ASN A 11 -9.29 -2.03 2.07
C ASN A 11 -9.73 -1.02 0.99
N GLN A 12 -10.98 -1.08 0.52
CA GLN A 12 -11.55 -0.03 -0.32
C GLN A 12 -11.74 1.27 0.48
N ALA A 13 -12.30 1.22 1.68
CA ALA A 13 -12.45 2.41 2.52
C ALA A 13 -11.10 3.11 2.84
N ILE A 14 -10.03 2.33 2.99
CA ILE A 14 -8.65 2.85 3.13
C ILE A 14 -8.21 3.58 1.85
N LEU A 15 -8.47 2.98 0.67
CA LEU A 15 -8.17 3.61 -0.63
C LEU A 15 -8.94 4.92 -0.78
N ASP A 16 -10.24 4.92 -0.54
CA ASP A 16 -11.08 6.12 -0.66
C ASP A 16 -10.58 7.22 0.29
N THR A 17 -10.22 6.87 1.52
CA THR A 17 -9.64 7.80 2.49
C THR A 17 -8.31 8.39 1.99
N ALA A 18 -7.44 7.57 1.40
CA ALA A 18 -6.17 8.03 0.85
C ALA A 18 -6.38 8.96 -0.36
N LEU A 19 -7.29 8.62 -1.28
CA LEU A 19 -7.61 9.43 -2.45
C LEU A 19 -8.21 10.77 -2.05
N LEU A 20 -9.17 10.79 -1.11
CA LEU A 20 -9.75 12.01 -0.58
C LEU A 20 -8.69 12.90 0.11
N SER A 21 -7.69 12.30 0.75
CA SER A 21 -6.60 13.05 1.37
C SER A 21 -5.65 13.67 0.34
N LEU A 22 -5.35 12.95 -0.75
CA LEU A 22 -4.52 13.45 -1.86
C LEU A 22 -5.22 14.54 -2.66
N GLN A 23 -6.51 14.37 -2.96
CA GLN A 23 -7.31 15.35 -3.69
C GLN A 23 -7.40 16.69 -2.94
N ARG A 24 -7.50 16.66 -1.60
CA ARG A 24 -7.48 17.89 -0.77
C ARG A 24 -6.16 18.64 -0.83
N SER A 25 -5.09 17.98 -1.25
CA SER A 25 -3.77 18.56 -1.44
C SER A 25 -3.45 18.83 -2.93
N ASP A 26 -4.48 18.80 -3.80
CA ASP A 26 -4.36 19.01 -5.26
C ASP A 26 -3.40 18.01 -5.95
N ILE A 27 -3.26 16.81 -5.39
CA ILE A 27 -2.47 15.73 -5.97
C ILE A 27 -3.40 14.76 -6.68
N ASN A 28 -3.14 14.55 -7.98
CA ASN A 28 -3.83 13.57 -8.81
C ASN A 28 -2.99 12.29 -8.93
N PRO A 29 -3.23 11.25 -8.09
CA PRO A 29 -2.45 10.03 -8.14
C PRO A 29 -2.84 9.13 -9.31
N THR A 30 -1.87 8.39 -9.85
CA THR A 30 -2.18 7.23 -10.71
C THR A 30 -2.60 6.05 -9.82
N VAL A 31 -3.84 5.58 -9.98
CA VAL A 31 -4.40 4.49 -9.17
C VAL A 31 -4.37 3.19 -9.96
N ILE A 32 -3.65 2.21 -9.42
CA ILE A 32 -3.58 0.84 -9.96
C ILE A 32 -4.29 -0.07 -8.97
N ARG A 33 -5.34 -0.76 -9.44
CA ARG A 33 -6.12 -1.73 -8.66
C ARG A 33 -5.83 -3.14 -9.17
N LEU A 34 -5.54 -4.03 -8.23
CA LEU A 34 -5.13 -5.41 -8.48
C LEU A 34 -6.15 -6.36 -7.82
N GLY A 35 -6.84 -7.19 -8.61
CA GLY A 35 -7.99 -7.98 -8.14
C GLY A 35 -8.70 -8.76 -9.27
N LYS A 36 -9.87 -9.35 -8.98
CA LYS A 36 -10.53 -10.38 -9.81
C LYS A 36 -10.87 -9.95 -11.25
N GLU A 37 -10.95 -8.66 -11.57
CA GLU A 37 -11.11 -8.20 -12.95
C GLU A 37 -10.30 -6.96 -13.29
N LYS A 38 -9.63 -7.05 -14.45
CA LYS A 38 -8.87 -6.04 -15.20
C LYS A 38 -7.93 -5.12 -14.42
N LEU A 39 -6.64 -5.40 -14.62
CA LEU A 39 -5.57 -4.40 -14.66
C LEU A 39 -6.03 -3.21 -15.52
N ARG A 40 -6.51 -2.12 -14.89
CA ARG A 40 -6.71 -0.84 -15.55
C ARG A 40 -5.39 -0.06 -15.55
N ALA A 41 -4.40 -0.57 -16.26
CA ALA A 41 -3.21 0.20 -16.60
C ALA A 41 -3.16 0.35 -18.12
N ASN A 42 -4.06 1.18 -18.66
CA ASN A 42 -4.14 1.42 -20.11
C ASN A 42 -3.40 2.69 -20.54
N THR A 43 -2.39 3.10 -19.76
CA THR A 43 -1.61 4.31 -20.00
C THR A 43 -0.17 4.07 -19.59
N ALA A 44 0.77 4.59 -20.38
CA ALA A 44 2.18 4.66 -20.00
C ALA A 44 2.31 5.23 -18.58
N LEU A 45 2.87 4.44 -17.67
CA LEU A 45 3.07 4.85 -16.29
C LEU A 45 4.21 5.86 -16.26
N ARG A 46 3.93 7.05 -15.73
CA ARG A 46 4.98 8.02 -15.41
C ARG A 46 5.77 7.49 -14.21
N LYS A 47 7.08 7.73 -14.18
CA LYS A 47 7.94 7.43 -13.02
C LYS A 47 7.38 8.17 -11.79
N PRO A 48 6.90 7.47 -10.75
CA PRO A 48 6.38 8.11 -9.56
C PRO A 48 7.51 8.49 -8.61
N SER A 49 7.39 9.63 -7.94
CA SER A 49 8.29 10.02 -6.85
C SER A 49 7.90 9.38 -5.50
N ALA A 50 6.65 8.91 -5.37
CA ALA A 50 6.11 8.35 -4.14
C ALA A 50 5.17 7.17 -4.43
N LEU A 51 5.20 6.16 -3.57
CA LEU A 51 4.42 4.94 -3.70
C LEU A 51 3.56 4.70 -2.46
N ILE A 52 2.25 4.56 -2.64
CA ILE A 52 1.33 4.11 -1.59
C ILE A 52 0.85 2.70 -1.93
N LEU A 53 1.06 1.75 -1.02
CA LEU A 53 0.68 0.35 -1.15
C LEU A 53 -0.45 0.04 -0.17
N ILE A 54 -1.64 -0.30 -0.67
CA ILE A 54 -2.80 -0.63 0.15
C ILE A 54 -3.18 -2.09 -0.08
N TYR A 55 -3.10 -2.93 0.95
CA TYR A 55 -3.33 -4.37 0.77
C TYR A 55 -3.73 -5.08 2.08
N PRO A 56 -4.59 -6.10 2.04
CA PRO A 56 -4.73 -7.02 3.16
C PRO A 56 -3.48 -7.90 3.26
N THR A 57 -3.09 -8.25 4.49
CA THR A 57 -2.04 -9.23 4.71
C THR A 57 -2.62 -10.64 4.55
N TRP A 58 -2.13 -11.37 3.55
CA TRP A 58 -2.50 -12.76 3.27
C TRP A 58 -1.28 -13.65 3.41
N TRP A 59 -1.42 -14.78 4.13
CA TRP A 59 -0.31 -15.69 4.40
C TRP A 59 0.95 -14.99 4.95
N GLY A 60 0.76 -13.97 5.79
CA GLY A 60 1.84 -13.18 6.42
C GLY A 60 2.46 -12.09 5.54
N GLY A 61 2.03 -11.95 4.28
CA GLY A 61 2.65 -11.05 3.32
C GLY A 61 1.68 -10.34 2.37
N TYR A 62 2.24 -9.97 1.22
CA TYR A 62 1.49 -9.31 0.14
C TYR A 62 0.53 -10.30 -0.52
N PRO A 63 -0.62 -9.82 -1.03
CA PRO A 63 -1.39 -10.56 -2.02
C PRO A 63 -0.52 -10.91 -3.23
N ALA A 64 -0.71 -12.10 -3.78
CA ALA A 64 0.07 -12.58 -4.94
C ALA A 64 0.00 -11.62 -6.13
N SER A 65 -1.16 -11.02 -6.39
CA SER A 65 -1.36 -10.04 -7.47
C SER A 65 -0.48 -8.79 -7.32
N LEU A 66 -0.27 -8.31 -6.09
CA LEU A 66 0.61 -7.16 -5.83
C LEU A 66 2.07 -7.52 -6.11
N MET A 67 2.52 -8.67 -5.62
CA MET A 67 3.89 -9.12 -5.83
C MET A 67 4.17 -9.41 -7.32
N GLN A 68 3.23 -10.06 -8.01
CA GLN A 68 3.31 -10.34 -9.44
C GLN A 68 3.44 -9.04 -10.25
N TRP A 69 2.54 -8.07 -10.02
CA TRP A 69 2.56 -6.82 -10.76
C TRP A 69 3.89 -6.06 -10.60
N ILE A 70 4.42 -5.99 -9.37
CA ILE A 70 5.70 -5.32 -9.12
C ILE A 70 6.84 -6.02 -9.88
N ASN A 71 6.87 -7.35 -9.86
CA ASN A 71 7.89 -8.12 -10.58
C ASN A 71 7.80 -7.92 -12.09
N GLU A 72 6.59 -7.97 -12.66
CA GLU A 72 6.36 -7.75 -14.09
C GLU A 72 6.78 -6.34 -14.53
N MET A 73 6.46 -5.32 -13.73
CA MET A 73 6.89 -3.95 -14.02
C MET A 73 8.39 -3.76 -13.85
N HIS A 74 9.02 -4.40 -12.87
CA HIS A 74 10.48 -4.32 -12.73
C HIS A 74 11.21 -5.01 -13.90
N GLN A 75 10.64 -6.09 -14.45
CA GLN A 75 11.20 -6.78 -15.62
C GLN A 75 10.97 -6.01 -16.93
N SER A 76 9.78 -5.42 -17.12
CA SER A 76 9.42 -4.73 -18.37
C SER A 76 9.80 -3.24 -18.40
N GLN A 77 9.86 -2.59 -17.24
CA GLN A 77 10.15 -1.17 -17.04
C GLN A 77 11.06 -1.00 -15.81
N SER A 78 12.29 -1.50 -15.91
CA SER A 78 13.25 -1.54 -14.79
C SER A 78 13.50 -0.19 -14.11
N GLU A 79 13.35 0.91 -14.85
CA GLU A 79 13.51 2.27 -14.32
C GLU A 79 12.25 2.87 -13.69
N LEU A 80 11.10 2.19 -13.74
CA LEU A 80 9.83 2.75 -13.28
C LEU A 80 9.89 3.21 -11.82
N PHE A 81 10.61 2.47 -10.97
CA PHE A 81 10.66 2.73 -9.53
C PHE A 81 11.87 3.55 -9.07
N GLN A 82 12.84 3.85 -9.95
CA GLN A 82 14.12 4.46 -9.56
C GLN A 82 13.97 5.84 -8.91
N ASP A 83 12.94 6.60 -9.28
CA ASP A 83 12.69 7.94 -8.74
C ASP A 83 11.84 7.92 -7.46
N VAL A 84 11.41 6.74 -6.99
CA VAL A 84 10.58 6.60 -5.80
C VAL A 84 11.42 6.87 -4.55
N ARG A 85 11.16 8.01 -3.89
CA ARG A 85 11.85 8.45 -2.66
C ARG A 85 11.06 8.21 -1.39
N SER A 86 9.80 7.82 -1.51
CA SER A 86 8.93 7.57 -0.36
C SER A 86 8.00 6.38 -0.64
N ILE A 87 7.91 5.43 0.29
CA ILE A 87 6.95 4.31 0.25
C ILE A 87 6.12 4.29 1.52
N LEU A 88 4.79 4.34 1.37
CA LEU A 88 3.81 4.17 2.44
C LEU A 88 3.04 2.87 2.22
N SER A 89 3.29 1.88 3.07
CA SER A 89 2.53 0.63 3.12
C SER A 89 1.41 0.74 4.15
N ILE A 90 0.16 0.52 3.73
CA ILE A 90 -1.04 0.52 4.56
C ILE A 90 -1.68 -0.87 4.45
N THR A 91 -1.78 -1.58 5.57
CA THR A 91 -2.23 -2.97 5.55
C THR A 91 -3.16 -3.35 6.69
N THR A 92 -3.92 -4.41 6.48
CA THR A 92 -4.86 -4.97 7.45
C THR A 92 -4.54 -6.43 7.72
N HIS A 93 -4.54 -6.85 8.98
CA HIS A 93 -4.26 -8.22 9.41
C HIS A 93 -5.45 -8.78 10.19
N GLY A 94 -5.79 -10.05 9.95
CA GLY A 94 -6.70 -10.81 10.82
C GLY A 94 -6.05 -11.21 12.15
N SER A 95 -4.73 -11.41 12.16
CA SER A 95 -3.97 -11.78 13.36
C SER A 95 -3.57 -10.56 14.21
N SER A 96 -3.13 -10.81 15.44
CA SER A 96 -2.62 -9.78 16.34
C SER A 96 -1.24 -9.30 15.93
N LYS A 97 -0.83 -8.12 16.42
CA LYS A 97 0.53 -7.60 16.23
C LYS A 97 1.60 -8.58 16.70
N PHE A 98 1.41 -9.20 17.86
CA PHE A 98 2.36 -10.17 18.42
C PHE A 98 2.63 -11.34 17.46
N ILE A 99 1.57 -11.93 16.89
CA ILE A 99 1.72 -13.04 15.93
C ILE A 99 2.47 -12.58 14.67
N ASN A 100 2.18 -11.38 14.16
CA ASN A 100 2.88 -10.86 12.99
C ASN A 100 4.36 -10.57 13.27
N VAL A 101 4.70 -10.10 14.47
CA VAL A 101 6.10 -9.91 14.90
C VAL A 101 6.82 -11.26 14.97
N LEU A 102 6.20 -12.29 15.53
CA LEU A 102 6.77 -13.64 15.55
C LEU A 102 6.97 -14.22 14.14
N GLN A 103 6.09 -13.88 13.20
CA GLN A 103 6.22 -14.25 11.78
C GLN A 103 7.21 -13.36 11.01
N GLY A 104 7.89 -12.43 11.69
CA GLY A 104 8.92 -11.56 11.10
C GLY A 104 8.38 -10.38 10.29
N GLU A 105 7.07 -10.07 10.40
CA GLU A 105 6.41 -8.99 9.66
C GLU A 105 6.76 -9.02 8.15
N TRP A 106 6.61 -10.19 7.51
CA TRP A 106 7.18 -10.44 6.17
C TRP A 106 6.83 -9.34 5.15
N GLY A 107 5.58 -8.84 5.12
CA GLY A 107 5.23 -7.74 4.21
C GLY A 107 6.06 -6.46 4.40
N ARG A 108 6.37 -6.12 5.66
CA ARG A 108 7.25 -4.99 6.00
C ARG A 108 8.71 -5.29 5.63
N SER A 109 9.18 -6.50 5.93
CA SER A 109 10.52 -6.96 5.55
C SER A 109 10.70 -6.97 4.02
N TYR A 110 9.72 -7.45 3.27
CA TYR A 110 9.73 -7.49 1.80
C TYR A 110 9.77 -6.09 1.20
N THR A 111 8.98 -5.15 1.74
CA THR A 111 9.05 -3.73 1.35
C THR A 111 10.48 -3.20 1.49
N LYS A 112 11.11 -3.43 2.65
CA LYS A 112 12.46 -2.94 2.94
C LYS A 112 13.56 -3.64 2.13
N ASN A 113 13.46 -4.95 1.97
CA ASN A 113 14.57 -5.76 1.47
C ASN A 113 14.48 -6.06 -0.03
N ARG A 114 13.33 -5.83 -0.67
CA ARG A 114 13.10 -6.05 -2.10
C ARG A 114 12.65 -4.77 -2.79
N ILE A 115 11.54 -4.18 -2.36
CA ILE A 115 10.97 -3.01 -3.06
C ILE A 115 11.88 -1.79 -2.93
N ALA A 116 12.36 -1.47 -1.73
CA ALA A 116 13.24 -0.33 -1.53
C ALA A 116 14.56 -0.41 -2.32
N LYS A 117 15.03 -1.62 -2.66
CA LYS A 117 16.30 -1.82 -3.39
C LYS A 117 16.21 -1.50 -4.88
N ILE A 118 15.00 -1.43 -5.42
CA ILE A 118 14.76 -1.04 -6.82
C ILE A 118 14.28 0.42 -6.92
N CYS A 119 14.26 1.13 -5.79
CA CYS A 119 13.89 2.53 -5.67
C CYS A 119 15.12 3.44 -5.48
N ASP A 120 14.88 4.73 -5.24
CA ASP A 120 15.94 5.68 -4.89
C ASP A 120 16.70 5.20 -3.62
N ASN A 121 18.02 5.35 -3.60
CA ASN A 121 18.85 4.90 -2.48
C ASN A 121 18.50 5.57 -1.14
N SER A 122 17.82 6.72 -1.17
CA SER A 122 17.36 7.47 0.00
C SER A 122 15.88 7.20 0.37
N VAL A 123 15.27 6.17 -0.22
CA VAL A 123 13.84 5.90 -0.07
C VAL A 123 13.41 5.77 1.40
N LYS A 124 12.46 6.62 1.80
CA LYS A 124 11.87 6.63 3.14
C LYS A 124 10.72 5.62 3.19
N LEU A 125 10.72 4.77 4.22
CA LEU A 125 9.69 3.73 4.38
C LEU A 125 8.79 4.05 5.57
N LYS A 126 7.47 4.03 5.34
CA LYS A 126 6.45 4.13 6.38
C LYS A 126 5.50 2.95 6.28
N TRP A 127 5.15 2.39 7.44
CA TRP A 127 4.28 1.23 7.52
C TRP A 127 3.16 1.48 8.54
N THR A 128 1.91 1.32 8.10
CA THR A 128 0.70 1.55 8.88
C THR A 128 -0.17 0.31 8.81
N SER A 129 -0.56 -0.22 9.97
CA SER A 129 -1.25 -1.50 10.04
C SER A 129 -2.43 -1.49 11.00
N LEU A 130 -3.52 -2.13 10.60
CA LEU A 130 -4.64 -2.50 11.46
C LEU A 130 -4.55 -4.00 11.75
N TYR A 131 -4.65 -4.39 13.01
CA TYR A 131 -4.60 -5.79 13.43
C TYR A 131 -5.96 -6.24 13.97
N LYS A 132 -6.22 -7.55 13.91
CA LYS A 132 -7.48 -8.16 14.35
C LYS A 132 -8.72 -7.51 13.70
N ILE A 133 -8.65 -7.21 12.40
CA ILE A 133 -9.71 -6.48 11.69
C ILE A 133 -11.10 -7.10 11.88
N ASP A 134 -11.19 -8.43 11.92
CA ASP A 134 -12.45 -9.17 12.11
C ASP A 134 -13.06 -9.00 13.52
N ARG A 135 -12.33 -8.38 14.45
CA ARG A 135 -12.74 -8.14 15.84
C ARG A 135 -12.78 -6.65 16.18
N CYS A 136 -12.52 -5.76 15.23
CA CYS A 136 -12.56 -4.33 15.46
C CYS A 136 -14.01 -3.84 15.52
N THR A 137 -14.27 -2.93 16.45
CA THR A 137 -15.49 -2.14 16.52
C THR A 137 -15.52 -1.08 15.41
N HIS A 138 -16.72 -0.57 15.11
CA HIS A 138 -16.89 0.53 14.16
C HIS A 138 -16.07 1.78 14.53
N GLU A 139 -15.93 2.07 15.82
CA GLU A 139 -15.14 3.19 16.31
C GLU A 139 -13.64 2.99 16.06
N GLU A 140 -13.11 1.80 16.32
CA GLU A 140 -11.71 1.45 16.04
C GLU A 140 -11.40 1.53 14.54
N LEU A 141 -12.31 1.06 13.68
CA LEU A 141 -12.18 1.18 12.23
C LEU A 141 -12.15 2.65 11.80
N LYS A 142 -13.02 3.50 12.35
CA LYS A 142 -13.04 4.95 12.08
C LYS A 142 -11.77 5.65 12.56
N ASN A 143 -11.28 5.29 13.74
CA ASN A 143 -10.03 5.81 14.30
C ASN A 143 -8.84 5.40 13.42
N TYR A 144 -8.85 4.18 12.88
CA TYR A 144 -7.84 3.75 11.94
C TYR A 144 -7.87 4.53 10.62
N LEU A 145 -9.06 4.81 10.05
CA LEU A 145 -9.17 5.68 8.86
C LEU A 145 -8.65 7.10 9.14
N THR A 146 -8.88 7.63 10.34
CA THR A 146 -8.32 8.92 10.77
C THR A 146 -6.79 8.87 10.81
N LYS A 147 -6.21 7.78 11.32
CA LYS A 147 -4.76 7.55 11.28
C LYS A 147 -4.24 7.47 9.84
N VAL A 148 -4.91 6.73 8.95
CA VAL A 148 -4.56 6.63 7.53
C VAL A 148 -4.52 8.01 6.88
N LYS A 149 -5.57 8.83 7.08
CA LYS A 149 -5.60 10.21 6.60
C LYS A 149 -4.38 11.00 7.08
N SER A 150 -4.11 11.01 8.38
CA SER A 150 -2.92 11.68 8.94
C SER A 150 -1.62 11.16 8.31
N ASP A 151 -1.50 9.86 8.09
CA ASP A 151 -0.30 9.27 7.55
C ASP A 151 -0.05 9.62 6.08
N VAL A 152 -1.11 9.64 5.26
CA VAL A 152 -1.07 10.07 3.87
C VAL A 152 -0.72 11.55 3.79
N MET A 153 -1.34 12.40 4.62
CA MET A 153 -1.03 13.84 4.64
C MET A 153 0.44 14.11 5.01
N LYS A 154 0.97 13.43 6.04
CA LYS A 154 2.40 13.55 6.40
C LYS A 154 3.32 13.05 5.28
N PHE A 155 2.92 11.98 4.60
CA PHE A 155 3.68 11.37 3.52
C PHE A 155 3.82 12.29 2.30
N ILE A 156 2.80 13.09 2.00
CA ILE A 156 2.83 14.08 0.90
C ILE A 156 3.87 15.19 1.15
N ILE A 157 4.10 15.56 2.41
CA ILE A 157 4.97 16.69 2.79
C ILE A 157 6.46 16.27 2.84
N THR A 158 6.76 14.96 2.78
CA THR A 158 8.07 14.37 3.12
C THR A 158 8.92 14.02 1.90
#